data_AF-A0A4J2D150-F1
#
_entry.id   AF-A0A4J2D150-F1
#
_cell.length_a   1.000
_cell.length_b   1.000
_cell.length_c   1.000
_cell.angle_alpha   90.00
_cell.angle_beta   90.00
_cell.angle_gamma   90.00
#
_symmetry.space_group_name_H-M   'P 1'
#
loop_
_entity.id
_entity.type
_entity.pdbx_description
1 polymer ?
#
loop_
_entity_poly.entity_id
_entity_poly.type
_entity_poly.pdbx_seq_one_letter_code
_entity_poly.pdbx_strand_id
1 'polypeptide(L)' 'MSKIKILDACCGSRMFWFDKNESHTIFMDIRQETFEIHDKKVNVDPDIIGDFRDMPFEDNTFNLVVFDPPHTG' A
#
# COMPACT_ATOMS: atom_id res chain seq x y z
N MET A 1 5.64 -20.79 14.06
CA MET A 1 4.84 -20.31 12.90
C MET A 1 5.61 -19.17 12.26
N SER A 2 5.79 -19.19 10.93
CA SER A 2 6.35 -18.03 10.23
C SER A 2 5.39 -16.86 10.39
N LYS A 3 5.91 -15.69 10.76
CA LYS A 3 5.11 -14.45 10.84
C LYS A 3 4.56 -14.14 9.46
N ILE A 4 3.23 -14.05 9.32
CA ILE A 4 2.58 -13.67 8.06
C ILE A 4 3.04 -12.24 7.71
N LYS A 5 3.44 -12.04 6.47
CA LYS A 5 3.76 -10.73 5.89
C LYS A 5 2.97 -10.49 4.62
N ILE A 6 2.27 -9.37 4.59
CA ILE A 6 1.50 -8.90 3.44
C ILE A 6 2.14 -7.61 2.92
N LEU A 7 2.20 -7.44 1.61
CA LEU A 7 2.50 -6.17 0.98
C LEU A 7 1.24 -5.65 0.30
N ASP A 8 0.85 -4.41 0.60
CA ASP A 8 -0.05 -3.64 -0.27
C ASP A 8 0.82 -2.67 -1.07
N ALA A 9 1.01 -2.96 -2.37
CA ALA A 9 1.99 -2.27 -3.19
C ALA A 9 1.52 -0.93 -3.76
N CYS A 10 0.23 -0.61 -3.63
CA CYS A 10 -0.41 0.61 -4.15
C CYS A 10 -1.46 1.11 -3.14
N CYS A 11 -1.06 1.30 -1.88
CA CYS A 11 -2.01 1.32 -0.77
C CYS A 11 -3.00 2.49 -0.80
N GLY A 12 -2.68 3.61 -1.47
CA GLY A 12 -3.49 4.82 -1.45
C GLY A 12 -3.88 5.22 -0.02
N SER A 13 -5.17 5.51 0.19
CA SER A 13 -5.72 5.80 1.52
C SER A 13 -6.16 4.56 2.32
N ARG A 14 -5.57 3.39 1.99
CA ARG A 14 -5.80 2.07 2.59
C ARG A 14 -7.25 1.59 2.47
N MET A 15 -7.92 1.91 1.35
CA MET A 15 -9.36 1.63 1.15
C MET A 15 -9.68 0.16 0.93
N PHE A 16 -8.70 -0.66 0.52
CA PHE A 16 -8.85 -2.11 0.45
C PHE A 16 -9.07 -2.74 1.83
N TRP A 17 -8.61 -2.08 2.90
CA TRP A 17 -8.52 -2.65 4.24
C TRP A 17 -9.67 -2.19 5.13
N PHE A 18 -10.29 -3.14 5.82
CA PHE A 18 -11.24 -2.83 6.90
C PHE A 18 -10.50 -2.27 8.12
N ASP A 19 -9.44 -2.94 8.56
CA ASP A 19 -8.49 -2.41 9.54
C ASP A 19 -7.35 -1.69 8.82
N LYS A 20 -7.34 -0.36 8.91
CA LYS A 20 -6.31 0.49 8.29
C LYS A 20 -4.91 0.31 8.91
N ASN A 21 -4.82 -0.36 10.05
CA ASN A 21 -3.58 -0.64 10.78
C ASN A 21 -3.31 -2.15 10.90
N GLU A 22 -3.78 -2.96 9.95
CA GLU A 22 -3.52 -4.41 9.94
C GLU A 22 -2.03 -4.70 10.11
N SER A 23 -1.68 -5.26 11.27
CA SER A 23 -0.31 -5.37 11.78
C SER A 23 0.63 -6.26 10.96
N HIS A 24 0.07 -7.08 10.07
CA HIS A 24 0.82 -7.96 9.19
C HIS A 24 1.15 -7.33 7.83
N THR A 25 0.62 -6.14 7.55
CA THR A 25 0.73 -5.48 6.23
C THR A 25 1.78 -4.38 6.26
N ILE A 26 2.62 -4.37 5.24
CA ILE A 26 3.42 -3.21 4.86
C ILE A 26 2.66 -2.47 3.77
N PHE A 27 2.39 -1.18 4.01
CA PHE A 27 1.73 -0.30 3.05
C PHE A 27 2.77 0.47 2.24
N MET A 28 2.77 0.30 0.92
CA MET A 28 3.64 1.02 0.00
C MET A 28 2.81 1.79 -1.02
N ASP A 29 3.21 3.02 -1.31
CA ASP A 29 2.69 3.84 -2.40
C ASP A 29 3.82 4.75 -2.88
N ILE A 30 3.79 5.16 -4.14
CA ILE A 30 4.78 6.11 -4.69
C ILE A 30 4.55 7.53 -4.14
N ARG A 31 3.40 7.77 -3.53
CA ARG A 31 2.96 9.08 -3.03
C ARG A 31 2.93 9.08 -1.50
N GLN A 32 3.24 10.24 -0.93
CA GLN A 32 2.86 10.60 0.44
C GLN A 32 2.28 12.00 0.39
N GLU A 33 0.96 12.10 0.40
CA GLU A 33 0.26 13.36 0.16
C GLU A 33 -1.12 13.38 0.81
N THR A 34 -1.57 14.59 1.13
CA THR A 34 -2.92 14.87 1.60
C THR A 34 -3.58 15.84 0.63
N PHE A 35 -4.76 15.48 0.15
CA PHE A 35 -5.54 16.32 -0.76
C PHE A 35 -7.04 16.12 -0.55
N GLU A 36 -7.85 16.96 -1.21
CA GLU A 36 -9.30 16.90 -1.14
C GLU A 36 -9.88 16.63 -2.54
N ILE A 37 -10.75 15.62 -2.66
CA ILE A 37 -11.50 15.32 -3.89
C ILE A 37 -12.96 15.15 -3.51
N HIS A 38 -13.86 15.92 -4.15
CA HIS A 38 -15.31 15.85 -3.94
C HIS A 38 -15.69 15.91 -2.44
N ASP A 39 -15.16 16.91 -1.72
CA ASP A 39 -15.35 17.13 -0.27
C ASP A 39 -14.85 15.97 0.62
N LYS A 40 -14.05 15.04 0.06
CA LYS A 40 -13.41 13.96 0.81
C LYS A 40 -11.93 14.24 0.95
N LYS A 41 -11.48 14.27 2.20
CA LYS A 41 -10.05 14.29 2.53
C LYS A 41 -9.45 12.92 2.27
N VAL A 42 -8.49 12.87 1.36
CA VAL A 42 -7.69 11.68 1.08
C VAL A 42 -6.33 11.88 1.72
N ASN A 43 -5.93 10.91 2.53
CA ASN A 43 -4.60 10.86 3.12
C ASN A 43 -3.92 9.59 2.61
N VAL A 44 -2.87 9.77 1.80
CA VAL A 44 -1.98 8.69 1.37
C VAL A 44 -0.74 8.79 2.25
N ASP A 45 -0.61 7.85 3.18
CA ASP A 45 0.48 7.80 4.16
C ASP A 45 0.98 6.35 4.26
N PRO A 46 1.86 5.93 3.33
CA PRO A 46 2.40 4.58 3.31
C PRO A 46 3.50 4.44 4.37
N ASP A 47 3.78 3.20 4.76
CA ASP A 47 4.95 2.90 5.60
C ASP A 47 6.25 3.04 4.79
N ILE A 48 6.18 2.78 3.48
CA ILE A 48 7.29 2.87 2.54
C ILE A 48 6.85 3.67 1.31
N ILE A 49 7.57 4.73 0.97
CA ILE A 49 7.40 5.42 -0.30
C ILE A 49 8.19 4.67 -1.37
N GLY A 50 7.52 4.14 -2.39
CA GLY A 50 8.17 3.30 -3.41
C GLY A 50 7.35 3.10 -4.69
N ASP A 51 8.05 2.90 -5.80
CA ASP A 51 7.45 2.55 -7.08
C ASP A 51 7.25 1.03 -7.17
N PHE A 52 6.04 0.56 -7.43
CA PHE A 52 5.76 -0.88 -7.57
C PHE A 52 6.52 -1.52 -8.76
N ARG A 53 7.07 -0.71 -9.68
CA ARG A 53 7.90 -1.16 -10.80
C ARG A 53 9.37 -1.39 -10.40
N ASP A 54 9.80 -0.86 -9.25
CA ASP A 54 11.16 -0.97 -8.72
C ASP A 54 11.12 -1.02 -7.18
N MET A 55 10.74 -2.19 -6.65
CA MET A 55 10.44 -2.36 -5.23
C MET A 55 11.70 -2.65 -4.40
N PRO A 56 11.86 -2.04 -3.21
CA PRO A 56 13.03 -2.21 -2.35
C PRO A 56 12.95 -3.48 -1.48
N PHE A 57 12.50 -4.60 -2.05
CA PHE A 57 12.31 -5.86 -1.32
C PHE A 57 13.04 -7.00 -2.04
N GLU A 58 13.58 -7.94 -1.25
CA GLU A 58 14.14 -9.18 -1.78
C GLU A 58 13.03 -10.11 -2.29
N ASP A 59 13.39 -10.99 -3.23
CA ASP A 59 12.50 -12.03 -3.72
C ASP A 59 11.98 -12.92 -2.58
N ASN A 60 10.74 -13.41 -2.70
CA ASN A 60 10.09 -14.30 -1.74
C ASN A 60 9.95 -13.75 -0.31
N THR A 61 9.92 -12.42 -0.14
CA THR A 61 9.76 -11.76 1.17
C THR A 61 8.35 -11.86 1.76
N PHE A 62 7.31 -11.85 0.92
CA PHE A 62 5.91 -11.73 1.33
C PHE A 62 5.11 -13.01 1.07
N ASN A 63 4.16 -13.30 1.96
CA ASN A 63 3.23 -14.42 1.81
C ASN A 63 2.05 -14.07 0.90
N LEU A 64 1.70 -12.78 0.84
CA LEU A 64 0.61 -12.24 0.03
C LEU A 64 1.00 -10.84 -0.45
N VAL A 65 0.64 -10.53 -1.69
CA VAL A 65 0.74 -9.18 -2.25
C VAL A 65 -0.66 -8.76 -2.71
N VAL A 66 -1.15 -7.64 -2.17
CA VAL A 66 -2.32 -6.92 -2.69
C VAL A 66 -1.81 -5.95 -3.75
N PHE A 67 -2.35 -6.07 -4.95
CA PHE A 67 -1.93 -5.28 -6.10
C PHE A 67 -3.15 -4.76 -6.87
N ASP A 68 -3.50 -3.51 -6.59
CA ASP A 68 -4.55 -2.73 -7.28
C ASP A 68 -3.92 -1.47 -7.89
N PRO A 69 -3.14 -1.60 -8.97
CA PRO A 69 -2.46 -0.46 -9.59
C PRO A 69 -3.47 0.46 -10.28
N PRO A 70 -3.11 1.74 -10.51
CA PRO A 70 -3.98 2.65 -11.26
C PRO A 70 -4.32 2.06 -12.64
N HIS A 71 -5.61 2.10 -12.98
CA HIS A 71 -6.05 1.79 -14.33
C HIS A 71 -5.57 2.91 -15.26
N THR A 72 -4.70 2.57 -16.21
CA THR A 72 -4.39 3.49 -17.30
C THR A 72 -5.66 3.66 -18.14
N GLY A 73 -6.18 4.88 -18.17
CA GLY A 73 -7.27 5.26 -19.07
C GLY A 73 -6.80 5.44 -20.50
#